data_AF-A0AAD6EP37-F1
#
_entry.id   AF-A0AAD6EP37-F1
#
_cell.length_a   1.000
_cell.length_b   1.000
_cell.length_c   1.000
_cell.angle_alpha   90.00
_cell.angle_beta   90.00
_cell.angle_gamma   90.00
#
_symmetry.space_group_name_H-M   'P 1'
#
loop_
_entity.id
_entity.type
_entity.pdbx_description
1 polymer ?
#
loop_
_entity_poly.entity_id
_entity_poly.type
_entity_poly.pdbx_seq_one_letter_code
_entity_poly.pdbx_strand_id
1 'polypeptide(L)'
;MVFGHVVIGPPGSGKTTYCNGMSQFLSLIGRKLAVINLDPVNDELPYECAINIEDLIKLGDVMNEHSLGPNGGLVYCMDYLEKNIDWLESKLKPLLKDHYLLFDFPGQVELFFLHSNARSVIKKLIKKIRLACKW
;
A
#
# COMPACT_ATOMS: atom_id res chain seq x y z
N MET A 1 8.91 13.85 -13.74
CA MET A 1 9.17 12.40 -13.74
C MET A 1 8.73 11.88 -12.39
N VAL A 2 7.81 10.91 -12.33
CA VAL A 2 7.31 10.38 -11.05
C VAL A 2 8.34 9.39 -10.50
N PHE A 3 8.63 9.49 -9.21
CA PHE A 3 9.49 8.54 -8.52
C PHE A 3 8.75 7.97 -7.33
N GLY A 4 8.98 6.70 -7.06
CA GLY A 4 8.46 6.06 -5.88
C GLY A 4 8.97 4.64 -5.77
N HIS A 5 8.76 4.05 -4.61
CA HIS A 5 9.05 2.64 -4.39
C HIS A 5 7.97 1.95 -3.59
N VAL A 6 7.88 0.64 -3.83
CA VAL A 6 6.99 -0.27 -3.14
C VAL A 6 7.80 -1.03 -2.11
N VAL A 7 7.37 -0.96 -0.85
CA VAL A 7 8.01 -1.63 0.28
C VAL A 7 7.27 -2.94 0.54
N ILE A 8 7.95 -4.06 0.30
CA ILE A 8 7.42 -5.42 0.45
C ILE A 8 8.33 -6.24 1.33
N GLY A 9 7.78 -7.24 2.01
CA GLY A 9 8.54 -8.06 2.96
C GLY A 9 7.62 -8.80 3.95
N PRO A 10 8.09 -9.88 4.58
CA PRO A 10 7.29 -10.71 5.48
C PRO A 10 6.80 -9.93 6.71
N PRO A 11 5.85 -10.48 7.50
CA PRO A 11 5.47 -9.87 8.77
C PRO A 11 6.70 -9.73 9.69
N GLY A 12 6.79 -8.60 10.40
CA GLY A 12 7.92 -8.33 11.29
C GLY A 12 9.22 -7.88 10.61
N SER A 13 9.28 -7.78 9.27
CA SER A 13 10.49 -7.31 8.56
C SER A 13 10.77 -5.80 8.69
N GLY A 14 9.88 -5.05 9.36
CA GLY A 14 10.06 -3.62 9.59
C GLY A 14 9.62 -2.69 8.45
N LYS A 15 8.71 -3.11 7.57
CA LYS A 15 8.20 -2.29 6.44
C LYS A 15 7.65 -0.93 6.89
N THR A 16 6.73 -0.93 7.85
CA THR A 16 6.12 0.30 8.39
C THR A 16 7.15 1.19 9.09
N THR A 17 8.10 0.59 9.82
CA THR A 17 9.24 1.30 10.41
C THR A 17 10.12 1.95 9.34
N TYR A 18 10.40 1.23 8.25
CA TYR A 18 11.12 1.75 7.10
C TYR A 18 10.36 2.90 6.44
N CYS A 19 9.05 2.76 6.24
CA CYS A 19 8.21 3.80 5.66
C CYS A 19 8.25 5.08 6.50
N ASN A 20 8.18 4.95 7.82
CA ASN A 20 8.33 6.07 8.75
C ASN A 20 9.72 6.73 8.61
N GLY A 21 10.80 5.97 8.72
CA GLY A 21 12.16 6.52 8.60
C GLY A 21 12.42 7.18 7.24
N MET A 22 11.93 6.59 6.15
CA MET A 22 12.04 7.13 4.80
C MET A 22 11.23 8.42 4.64
N SER A 23 10.03 8.50 5.22
CA SER A 23 9.23 9.73 5.21
C SER A 23 9.96 10.89 5.90
N GLN A 24 10.59 10.63 7.05
CA GLN A 24 11.37 11.62 7.78
C GLN A 24 12.60 12.04 6.97
N PHE A 25 13.36 11.08 6.44
CA PHE A 25 14.55 11.33 5.64
C PHE A 25 14.26 12.17 4.39
N LEU A 26 13.24 11.78 3.60
CA LEU A 26 12.88 12.50 2.38
C LEU A 26 12.38 13.92 2.68
N SER A 27 11.63 14.09 3.78
CA SER A 27 11.20 15.41 4.24
C SER A 27 12.39 16.31 4.60
N LEU A 28 13.38 15.77 5.33
CA LEU A 28 14.58 16.50 5.75
C LEU A 28 15.43 17.00 4.57
N ILE A 29 15.49 16.25 3.47
CA ILE A 29 16.19 16.67 2.25
C ILE A 29 15.34 17.56 1.33
N GLY A 30 14.18 18.03 1.81
CA GLY A 30 13.30 18.95 1.08
C GLY A 30 12.46 18.28 -0.02
N ARG A 31 12.30 16.95 0.01
CA ARG A 31 11.53 16.22 -0.98
C ARG A 31 10.11 15.99 -0.48
N LYS A 32 9.13 16.52 -1.21
CA LYS A 32 7.71 16.22 -0.98
C LYS A 32 7.46 14.73 -1.21
N LEU A 33 6.79 14.08 -0.26
CA LEU A 33 6.47 12.67 -0.32
C LEU A 33 4.99 12.44 -0.01
N ALA A 34 4.46 11.32 -0.47
CA ALA A 34 3.16 10.82 -0.08
C ALA A 34 3.32 9.35 0.28
N VAL A 35 2.94 9.00 1.51
CA VAL A 35 2.90 7.60 1.96
C VAL A 35 1.52 7.03 1.64
N ILE A 36 1.50 5.89 0.95
CA ILE A 36 0.30 5.16 0.56
C ILE A 36 0.30 3.86 1.36
N ASN A 37 -0.59 3.75 2.33
CA ASN A 37 -0.78 2.53 3.09
C ASN A 37 -1.78 1.61 2.37
N LEU A 38 -1.31 0.45 1.94
CA LEU A 38 -2.15 -0.61 1.37
C LEU A 38 -2.27 -1.83 2.29
N ASP A 39 -1.77 -1.74 3.54
CA ASP A 39 -1.95 -2.76 4.57
C ASP A 39 -3.20 -2.48 5.41
N PRO A 40 -4.27 -3.30 5.31
CA PRO A 40 -5.50 -3.09 6.05
C PRO A 40 -5.45 -3.65 7.48
N VAL A 41 -4.28 -4.09 7.97
CA VAL A 41 -4.07 -4.55 9.37
C VAL A 41 -3.55 -3.45 10.28
N ASN A 42 -2.99 -2.37 9.73
CA ASN A 42 -2.30 -1.35 10.52
C ASN A 42 -3.28 -0.33 11.10
N ASP A 43 -3.74 -0.57 12.33
CA ASP A 43 -4.66 0.33 13.05
C ASP A 43 -4.01 1.68 13.43
N GLU A 44 -2.71 1.70 13.74
CA GLU A 44 -1.96 2.92 14.09
C GLU A 44 -0.75 3.11 13.18
N LEU A 45 -0.84 4.10 12.28
CA LEU A 45 0.24 4.44 11.36
C LEU A 45 1.20 5.46 12.02
N PRO A 46 2.52 5.17 12.10
CA PRO A 46 3.50 6.06 12.73
C PRO A 46 3.94 7.23 11.81
N TYR A 47 3.21 7.49 10.73
CA TYR A 47 3.50 8.49 9.71
C TYR A 47 2.22 9.14 9.18
N GLU A 48 2.35 10.31 8.55
CA GLU A 48 1.23 10.93 7.85
C GLU A 48 0.89 10.13 6.58
N CYS A 49 -0.29 9.52 6.58
CA CYS A 49 -0.77 8.72 5.47
C CYS A 49 -1.56 9.58 4.49
N ALA A 50 -1.09 9.67 3.24
CA ALA A 50 -1.77 10.45 2.20
C ALA A 50 -2.94 9.67 1.57
N ILE A 51 -2.82 8.36 1.48
CA ILE A 51 -3.87 7.45 0.97
C ILE A 51 -3.83 6.19 1.82
N ASN A 52 -4.94 5.89 2.49
CA ASN A 52 -5.10 4.66 3.28
C ASN A 52 -6.15 3.75 2.63
N ILE A 53 -5.85 2.46 2.48
CA ILE A 53 -6.78 1.45 1.96
C ILE A 53 -8.07 1.36 2.80
N GLU A 54 -8.02 1.71 4.08
CA GLU A 54 -9.20 1.72 4.95
C GLU A 54 -10.29 2.72 4.52
N ASP A 55 -9.93 3.75 3.75
CA ASP A 55 -10.90 4.67 3.14
C ASP A 55 -11.73 3.98 2.03
N LEU A 56 -11.23 2.87 1.50
CA LEU A 56 -11.89 2.03 0.50
C LEU A 56 -12.58 0.83 1.16
N ILE A 57 -11.86 0.12 2.04
CA ILE A 57 -12.32 -1.13 2.64
C ILE A 57 -11.61 -1.41 3.97
N LYS A 58 -12.38 -1.73 5.02
CA LYS A 58 -11.86 -2.04 6.35
C LYS A 58 -11.86 -3.54 6.61
N LEU A 59 -10.76 -4.05 7.13
CA LEU A 59 -10.61 -5.48 7.41
C LEU A 59 -11.67 -5.98 8.42
N GLY A 60 -11.92 -5.21 9.49
CA GLY A 60 -12.91 -5.59 10.51
C GLY A 60 -14.33 -5.75 9.94
N ASP A 61 -14.75 -4.84 9.07
CA ASP A 61 -16.07 -4.88 8.43
C ASP A 61 -16.19 -6.11 7.52
N VAL A 62 -15.15 -6.39 6.72
CA VAL A 62 -15.08 -7.57 5.85
C VAL A 62 -15.15 -8.87 6.64
N MET A 63 -14.40 -8.97 7.75
CA MET A 63 -14.40 -10.15 8.61
C MET A 63 -15.79 -10.42 9.18
N ASN A 64 -16.48 -9.36 9.64
CA ASN A 64 -17.82 -9.46 10.20
C ASN A 64 -18.88 -9.80 9.14
N GLU A 65 -18.90 -9.09 8.01
CA GLU A 65 -19.91 -9.25 6.96
C GLU A 65 -19.80 -10.61 6.24
N HIS A 66 -18.58 -11.08 5.99
CA HIS A 66 -18.34 -12.32 5.25
C HIS A 66 -17.99 -13.52 6.13
N SER A 67 -18.03 -13.37 7.46
CA SER A 67 -17.64 -14.42 8.42
C SER A 67 -16.26 -15.01 8.12
N LEU A 68 -15.31 -14.13 7.79
CA LEU A 68 -13.94 -14.50 7.42
C LEU A 68 -12.99 -14.33 8.62
N GLY A 69 -12.00 -15.22 8.72
CA GLY A 69 -10.86 -15.01 9.61
C GLY A 69 -9.89 -13.93 9.06
N PRO A 70 -8.90 -13.48 9.85
CA PRO A 70 -7.99 -12.40 9.48
C PRO A 70 -7.32 -12.58 8.11
N ASN A 71 -6.84 -13.79 7.82
CA ASN A 71 -6.18 -14.09 6.55
C ASN A 71 -7.16 -14.04 5.36
N GLY A 72 -8.39 -14.54 5.54
CA GLY A 72 -9.43 -14.49 4.51
C GLY A 72 -9.90 -13.06 4.24
N GLY A 73 -10.06 -12.27 5.29
CA GLY A 73 -10.40 -10.85 5.18
C GLY A 73 -9.31 -10.05 4.47
N LEU A 74 -8.03 -10.35 4.74
CA LEU A 74 -6.90 -9.71 4.06
C LEU A 74 -6.88 -9.97 2.55
N VAL A 75 -7.07 -11.23 2.14
CA VAL A 75 -7.19 -11.59 0.72
C VAL A 75 -8.35 -10.85 0.08
N TYR A 76 -9.50 -10.82 0.75
CA TYR A 76 -10.67 -10.09 0.25
C TYR A 76 -10.41 -8.60 0.07
N CYS A 77 -9.74 -7.93 1.02
CA CYS A 77 -9.40 -6.52 0.92
C CYS A 77 -8.52 -6.24 -0.32
N MET A 78 -7.54 -7.11 -0.58
CA MET A 78 -6.67 -6.99 -1.76
C MET A 78 -7.42 -7.23 -3.07
N ASP A 79 -8.35 -8.20 -3.10
CA ASP A 79 -9.21 -8.46 -4.26
C ASP A 79 -10.15 -7.28 -4.53
N TYR A 80 -10.70 -6.69 -3.47
CA TYR A 80 -11.55 -5.51 -3.57
C TYR A 80 -10.77 -4.30 -4.08
N LEU A 81 -9.54 -4.07 -3.59
CA LEU A 81 -8.65 -3.05 -4.12
C LEU A 81 -8.34 -3.28 -5.60
N GLU A 82 -8.04 -4.51 -6.02
CA GLU A 82 -7.74 -4.80 -7.42
C GLU A 82 -8.94 -4.50 -8.35
N LYS A 83 -10.15 -4.88 -7.92
CA LYS A 83 -11.40 -4.61 -8.66
C LYS A 83 -11.73 -3.12 -8.71
N ASN A 84 -11.36 -2.37 -7.68
CA ASN A 84 -11.58 -0.93 -7.55
C ASN A 84 -10.30 -0.12 -7.77
N ILE A 85 -9.39 -0.58 -8.64
CA ILE A 85 -8.09 0.06 -8.84
C ILE A 85 -8.22 1.54 -9.28
N ASP A 86 -9.31 1.88 -9.97
CA ASP A 86 -9.60 3.26 -10.40
C ASP A 86 -9.73 4.23 -9.22
N TRP A 87 -10.17 3.76 -8.05
CA TRP A 87 -10.17 4.54 -6.81
C TRP A 87 -8.74 4.96 -6.45
N LEU A 88 -7.79 4.01 -6.43
CA LEU A 88 -6.40 4.28 -6.12
C LEU A 88 -5.77 5.19 -7.18
N GLU A 89 -6.07 4.96 -8.46
CA GLU A 89 -5.59 5.82 -9.55
C GLU A 89 -6.09 7.26 -9.41
N SER A 90 -7.35 7.46 -9.04
CA SER A 90 -7.93 8.80 -8.84
C SER A 90 -7.25 9.56 -7.70
N LYS A 91 -6.93 8.85 -6.60
CA LYS A 91 -6.25 9.40 -5.42
C LYS A 91 -4.77 9.69 -5.70
N LEU A 92 -4.11 8.85 -6.50
CA LEU A 92 -2.71 9.04 -6.89
C LEU A 92 -2.53 10.21 -7.87
N LYS A 93 -3.47 10.43 -8.80
CA LYS A 93 -3.38 11.45 -9.86
C LYS A 93 -2.91 12.85 -9.40
N PRO A 94 -3.45 13.46 -8.33
CA PRO A 94 -2.96 14.75 -7.83
C PRO A 94 -1.52 14.69 -7.26
N LEU A 95 -1.08 13.53 -6.79
CA LEU A 95 0.23 13.34 -6.15
C LEU A 95 1.35 13.09 -7.16
N LEU A 96 1.03 12.51 -8.33
CA LEU A 96 2.00 12.13 -9.37
C LEU A 96 2.91 13.28 -9.82
N LYS A 97 2.45 14.54 -9.75
CA LYS A 97 3.19 15.68 -10.29
C LYS A 97 4.40 16.07 -9.43
N ASP A 98 4.21 16.12 -8.11
CA ASP A 98 5.13 16.80 -7.20
C ASP A 98 5.60 15.94 -6.02
N HIS A 99 5.12 14.69 -5.87
CA HIS A 99 5.44 13.85 -4.71
C HIS A 99 6.29 12.62 -5.09
N TYR A 100 7.18 12.26 -4.18
CA TYR A 100 7.75 10.92 -4.10
C TYR A 100 6.72 9.96 -3.50
N LEU A 101 6.43 8.85 -4.17
CA LEU A 101 5.41 7.91 -3.71
C LEU A 101 6.04 6.75 -2.93
N LEU A 102 5.58 6.53 -1.72
CA LEU A 102 6.05 5.48 -0.83
C LEU A 102 4.91 4.53 -0.51
N PHE A 103 4.93 3.31 -1.05
CA PHE A 103 3.86 2.34 -0.81
C PHE A 103 4.24 1.37 0.29
N ASP A 104 3.47 1.34 1.39
CA ASP A 104 3.54 0.33 2.44
C ASP A 104 2.57 -0.80 2.10
N PHE A 105 3.09 -1.99 1.76
CA PHE A 105 2.28 -3.13 1.36
C PHE A 105 2.06 -4.11 2.53
N PRO A 106 0.94 -4.87 2.50
CA PRO A 106 0.68 -5.91 3.49
C PRO A 106 1.84 -6.85 3.68
N GLY A 107 2.11 -7.21 4.93
CA GLY A 107 3.22 -8.10 5.26
C GLY A 107 3.01 -9.58 4.95
N GLN A 108 1.76 -10.03 4.77
CA GLN A 108 1.49 -11.46 4.66
C GLN A 108 2.06 -12.04 3.36
N VAL A 109 2.98 -12.99 3.51
CA VAL A 109 3.69 -13.63 2.41
C VAL A 109 2.68 -14.39 1.53
N GLU A 110 1.65 -15.00 2.12
CA GLU A 110 0.60 -15.71 1.40
C GLU A 110 -0.08 -14.85 0.33
N LEU A 111 -0.26 -13.55 0.56
CA LEU A 111 -0.88 -12.63 -0.41
C LEU A 111 -0.08 -12.51 -1.72
N PHE A 112 1.24 -12.68 -1.66
CA PHE A 112 2.12 -12.58 -2.83
C PHE A 112 2.28 -13.91 -3.56
N PHE A 113 2.28 -15.03 -2.82
CA PHE A 113 2.55 -16.35 -3.38
C PHE A 113 1.30 -17.09 -3.84
N LEU A 114 0.22 -17.04 -3.05
CA LEU A 114 -1.01 -17.80 -3.31
C LEU A 114 -2.00 -17.04 -4.19
N HIS A 115 -1.97 -15.70 -4.19
CA HIS A 115 -2.90 -14.88 -4.94
C HIS A 115 -2.18 -14.03 -5.99
N SER A 116 -2.69 -14.01 -7.21
CA SER A 116 -2.15 -13.20 -8.33
C SER A 116 -2.38 -11.70 -8.13
N ASN A 117 -3.18 -11.32 -7.15
CA ASN A 117 -3.90 -10.05 -7.11
C ASN A 117 -3.00 -8.93 -6.59
N ALA A 118 -2.23 -9.19 -5.52
CA ALA A 118 -1.17 -8.29 -5.07
C ALA A 118 -0.12 -8.05 -6.18
N ARG A 119 0.27 -9.11 -6.91
CA ARG A 119 1.18 -9.01 -8.06
C ARG A 119 0.58 -8.22 -9.22
N SER A 120 -0.73 -8.35 -9.47
CA SER A 120 -1.46 -7.60 -10.49
C SER A 120 -1.53 -6.11 -10.17
N VAL A 121 -1.87 -5.75 -8.92
CA VAL A 121 -1.85 -4.36 -8.43
C VAL A 121 -0.46 -3.76 -8.60
N ILE A 122 0.59 -4.45 -8.14
CA ILE A 122 1.98 -3.99 -8.30
C ILE A 122 2.36 -3.84 -9.78
N LYS A 123 2.02 -4.80 -10.65
CA LYS A 123 2.28 -4.69 -12.10
C LYS A 123 1.58 -3.50 -12.73
N LYS A 124 0.32 -3.23 -12.36
CA LYS A 124 -0.43 -2.05 -12.83
C LYS A 124 0.26 -0.76 -12.38
N LEU A 125 0.67 -0.68 -11.11
CA LEU A 125 1.40 0.46 -10.55
C LEU A 125 2.75 0.66 -11.26
N ILE A 126 3.56 -0.38 -11.45
CA ILE A 126 4.85 -0.29 -12.14
C ILE A 126 4.69 0.16 -13.60
N LYS A 127 3.74 -0.44 -14.35
CA LYS A 127 3.54 -0.15 -15.77
C LYS A 127 3.04 1.27 -16.02
N LYS A 128 2.18 1.80 -15.15
CA LYS A 128 1.64 3.16 -15.29
C LYS A 128 2.52 4.25 -14.67
N ILE A 129 3.31 3.95 -13.62
CA ILE A 129 3.95 4.99 -12.78
C ILE A 129 5.50 4.99 -12.85
N ARG A 130 6.17 4.07 -13.57
CA ARG A 130 7.67 3.98 -13.60
C ARG A 130 8.29 3.94 -12.19
N LEU A 131 7.67 3.17 -11.28
CA LEU A 131 8.15 2.94 -9.92
C LEU A 131 9.38 2.02 -9.91
N ALA A 132 10.31 2.25 -8.99
CA ALA A 132 11.40 1.32 -8.70
C ALA A 132 10.97 0.41 -7.54
N CYS A 133 11.02 -0.91 -7.73
CA CYS A 133 10.77 -1.85 -6.62
C CYS A 133 12.08 -2.13 -5.88
N LYS A 134 12.06 -2.07 -4.55
CA LYS A 134 13.15 -2.57 -3.70
C LYS A 134 12.62 -3.73 -2.87
N TRP A 135 13.35 -4.85 -2.91
CA TRP A 135 13.09 -6.09 -2.18
C TRP A 135 13.87 -6.09 -0.87
#